data_AF-A0A2A4HH59-F1
#
_entry.id   AF-A0A2A4HH59-F1
#
_cell.length_a   1.000
_cell.length_b   1.000
_cell.length_c   1.000
_cell.angle_alpha   90.00
_cell.angle_beta   90.00
_cell.angle_gamma   90.00
#
_symmetry.space_group_name_H-M   'P 1'
#
loop_
_entity.id
_entity.type
_entity.pdbx_description
1 polymer ?
#
loop_
_entity_poly.entity_id
_entity_poly.type
_entity_poly.pdbx_seq_one_letter_code
_entity_poly.pdbx_strand_id
1 'polypeptide(L)'
;FKLDKGGLSLAGLDLRNQETDSAGVSAFGGVKAGLEIGCSLDWKPPHNLQRLLPNWQALNELGMWEHNNRSLDDWRTLGAAAFEMEGSAGGGGKADFVFGMRNGNFTFRVAAKLVLGVGGSTKLTFELDSKSLELWIAMLHRALVDNNYETPEWITEEAKNVLGKVGYILATTLLSVGLIAARGQAGIERLYSALTGGQKAGPIAYEIVNASDRGQGEQLARWIQQLTPEALGALLFLLIREPQEFAVEGPRRGRRGGMVQSFNRQQALDFQQIAIANCLGWIVEGVTTGVYGTLCRFSQEAPTPSQYLFAKALICMSETGQPWHDDSSHAYQRRKRDLEFFMERISGTGNREVTIAKGNYRRYVAGLATEVCVTESNR
;
A
#
# COMPACT_ATOMS: atom_id res chain seq x y z
N PHE A 1 14.66 13.25 -3.42
CA PHE A 1 15.05 11.93 -3.96
C PHE A 1 14.51 11.73 -5.37
N LYS A 2 15.23 11.01 -6.23
CA LYS A 2 14.71 10.42 -7.48
C LYS A 2 14.78 8.90 -7.37
N LEU A 3 13.73 8.19 -7.79
CA LEU A 3 13.76 6.73 -7.93
C LEU A 3 14.20 6.42 -9.37
N ASP A 4 15.27 5.64 -9.53
CA ASP A 4 15.71 5.12 -10.83
C ASP A 4 15.86 3.59 -10.78
N LYS A 5 16.24 2.99 -11.91
CA LYS A 5 16.39 1.52 -12.03
C LYS A 5 17.47 0.93 -11.10
N GLY A 6 18.31 1.75 -10.46
CA GLY A 6 19.28 1.36 -9.44
C GLY A 6 18.83 1.66 -8.00
N GLY A 7 17.60 2.13 -7.80
CA GLY A 7 17.02 2.46 -6.50
C GLY A 7 16.89 3.96 -6.24
N LEU A 8 16.97 4.33 -4.96
CA LEU A 8 16.77 5.70 -4.49
C LEU A 8 18.07 6.52 -4.68
N SER A 9 18.03 7.57 -5.50
CA SER A 9 19.10 8.57 -5.60
C SER A 9 18.76 9.85 -4.83
N LEU A 10 19.71 10.33 -4.03
CA LEU A 10 19.58 11.53 -3.22
C LEU A 10 19.91 12.75 -4.08
N ALA A 11 18.88 13.36 -4.69
CA ALA A 11 19.02 14.57 -5.48
C ALA A 11 18.85 15.81 -4.58
N GLY A 12 19.94 16.28 -3.98
CA GLY A 12 20.00 17.54 -3.23
C GLY A 12 19.57 17.43 -1.76
N LEU A 13 20.31 18.13 -0.90
CA LEU A 13 20.06 18.27 0.53
C LEU A 13 20.17 19.77 0.83
N ASP A 14 19.05 20.41 1.21
CA ASP A 14 19.03 21.83 1.57
C ASP A 14 19.09 21.92 3.09
N LEU A 15 20.31 22.00 3.63
CA LEU A 15 20.53 22.31 5.04
C LEU A 15 20.18 23.78 5.24
N ARG A 16 18.93 24.05 5.62
CA ARG A 16 18.52 25.41 6.00
C ARG A 16 19.16 25.75 7.33
N ASN A 17 20.26 26.52 7.26
CA ASN A 17 20.70 27.32 8.40
C ASN A 17 19.59 28.34 8.67
N GLN A 18 18.80 28.14 9.73
CA GLN A 18 18.22 29.31 10.38
C GLN A 18 19.40 30.02 11.04
N GLU A 19 19.90 31.09 10.41
CA GLU A 19 20.77 32.05 11.06
C GLU A 19 20.02 32.65 12.25
N THR A 20 20.15 32.03 13.41
CA THR A 20 20.17 32.78 14.65
C THR A 20 21.59 33.31 14.80
N ASP A 21 21.72 34.62 15.00
CA ASP A 21 22.98 35.33 15.15
C ASP A 21 23.85 34.70 16.25
N SER A 22 24.70 33.75 15.87
CA SER A 22 25.94 33.42 16.57
C SER A 22 26.87 32.63 15.66
N ALA A 23 27.77 33.38 15.03
CA ALA A 23 29.10 33.03 14.53
C ALA A 23 29.51 31.53 14.42
N GLY A 24 29.82 31.13 13.18
CA GLY A 24 31.01 30.36 12.82
C GLY A 24 31.15 28.94 13.39
N VAL A 25 30.76 27.94 12.61
CA VAL A 25 31.09 26.53 12.89
C VAL A 25 32.52 26.22 12.46
N SER A 26 33.44 26.18 13.42
CA SER A 26 34.68 25.43 13.31
C SER A 26 34.42 23.97 13.68
N ALA A 27 34.92 23.05 12.84
CA ALA A 27 35.05 21.65 13.19
C ALA A 27 35.82 21.45 14.51
N PHE A 28 35.67 20.28 15.11
CA PHE A 28 36.45 19.67 16.21
C PHE A 28 35.81 19.63 17.61
N GLY A 29 35.90 18.42 18.19
CA GLY A 29 36.40 18.18 19.55
C GLY A 29 35.61 18.77 20.71
N GLY A 30 34.64 17.99 21.23
CA GLY A 30 34.18 18.01 22.62
C GLY A 30 33.91 19.37 23.28
N VAL A 31 32.64 19.77 23.38
CA VAL A 31 31.96 20.27 24.59
C VAL A 31 30.48 20.45 24.23
N LYS A 32 29.60 20.07 25.17
CA LYS A 32 28.13 20.22 25.11
C LYS A 32 27.73 21.68 24.90
N ALA A 33 27.08 21.97 23.78
CA ALA A 33 26.11 23.06 23.62
C ALA A 33 25.08 22.58 22.59
N GLY A 34 23.81 22.53 23.00
CA GLY A 34 22.72 21.96 22.19
C GLY A 34 22.47 22.80 20.95
N LEU A 35 22.95 22.31 19.81
CA LEU A 35 22.60 22.80 18.49
C LEU A 35 21.48 21.88 17.98
N GLU A 36 20.26 22.39 17.94
CA GLU A 36 19.14 21.70 17.32
C GLU A 36 19.25 21.87 15.80
N ILE A 37 20.04 21.00 15.16
CA ILE A 37 20.13 20.97 13.70
C ILE A 37 18.81 20.41 13.17
N GLY A 38 17.91 21.30 12.74
CA GLY A 38 16.67 20.93 12.07
C GLY A 38 16.95 20.44 10.64
N CYS A 39 16.92 19.13 10.42
CA CYS A 39 16.93 18.56 9.07
C CYS A 39 15.51 18.14 8.68
N SER A 40 15.01 18.54 7.52
CA SER A 40 13.77 17.99 6.95
C SER A 40 14.07 16.90 5.92
N LEU A 41 13.23 15.87 5.90
CA LEU A 41 13.21 14.90 4.81
C LEU A 41 12.24 15.42 3.75
N ASP A 42 12.71 15.69 2.53
CA ASP A 42 11.87 16.16 1.43
C ASP A 42 11.84 15.16 0.26
N TRP A 43 10.67 14.91 -0.30
CA TRP A 43 10.45 14.06 -1.47
C TRP A 43 9.82 14.84 -2.61
N LYS A 44 10.37 14.65 -3.82
CA LYS A 44 9.73 15.11 -5.04
C LYS A 44 8.89 13.96 -5.59
N PRO A 45 7.56 14.06 -5.54
CA PRO A 45 6.69 13.01 -6.04
C PRO A 45 6.78 12.88 -7.57
N PRO A 46 6.43 11.70 -8.13
CA PRO A 46 6.40 11.51 -9.57
C PRO A 46 5.24 12.29 -10.21
N HIS A 47 5.35 12.63 -11.49
CA HIS A 47 4.35 13.41 -12.23
C HIS A 47 2.94 12.78 -12.24
N ASN A 48 2.82 11.48 -12.01
CA ASN A 48 1.54 10.77 -11.91
C ASN A 48 1.03 10.61 -10.46
N LEU A 49 1.58 11.33 -9.48
CA LEU A 49 1.21 11.21 -8.06
C LEU A 49 -0.29 11.33 -7.81
N GLN A 50 -0.98 12.20 -8.55
CA GLN A 50 -2.45 12.36 -8.47
C GLN A 50 -3.20 11.03 -8.60
N ARG A 51 -2.70 10.12 -9.45
CA ARG A 51 -3.30 8.79 -9.67
C ARG A 51 -2.99 7.83 -8.52
N LEU A 52 -1.88 8.05 -7.83
CA LEU A 52 -1.41 7.27 -6.70
C LEU A 52 -1.98 7.77 -5.36
N LEU A 53 -2.79 8.83 -5.36
CA LEU A 53 -3.38 9.38 -4.15
C LEU A 53 -4.88 9.10 -4.10
N PRO A 54 -5.32 8.12 -3.29
CA PRO A 54 -6.73 7.71 -3.26
C PRO A 54 -7.68 8.82 -2.83
N ASN A 55 -7.25 9.70 -1.91
CA ASN A 55 -8.10 10.73 -1.32
C ASN A 55 -7.88 12.13 -1.92
N TRP A 56 -7.07 12.26 -2.98
CA TRP A 56 -6.64 13.57 -3.49
C TRP A 56 -7.82 14.49 -3.87
N GLN A 57 -8.81 13.99 -4.61
CA GLN A 57 -9.96 14.81 -5.03
C GLN A 57 -10.74 15.35 -3.83
N ALA A 58 -11.05 14.49 -2.85
CA ALA A 58 -11.75 14.89 -1.63
C ALA A 58 -10.95 15.91 -0.79
N LEU A 59 -9.63 15.75 -0.69
CA LEU A 59 -8.76 16.69 0.02
C LEU A 59 -8.62 18.03 -0.72
N ASN A 60 -8.68 18.01 -2.05
CA ASN A 60 -8.64 19.19 -2.89
C ASN A 60 -9.94 20.00 -2.79
N GLU A 61 -11.10 19.33 -2.87
CA GLU A 61 -12.43 19.97 -2.73
C GLU A 61 -12.61 20.66 -1.36
N LEU A 62 -12.04 20.09 -0.31
CA LEU A 62 -12.08 20.65 1.04
C LEU A 62 -11.04 21.76 1.27
N GLY A 63 -10.26 22.15 0.24
CA GLY A 63 -9.18 23.14 0.37
C GLY A 63 -8.05 22.71 1.31
N MET A 64 -8.05 21.45 1.75
CA MET A 64 -7.09 20.92 2.71
C MET A 64 -5.78 20.52 2.04
N TRP A 65 -5.78 20.30 0.73
CA TRP A 65 -4.56 20.16 -0.06
C TRP A 65 -3.90 21.51 -0.37
N GLU A 66 -4.72 22.56 -0.56
CA GLU A 66 -4.28 23.93 -0.89
C GLU A 66 -3.68 24.71 0.29
N HIS A 67 -3.88 24.27 1.55
CA HIS A 67 -3.27 24.93 2.73
C HIS A 67 -1.73 24.94 2.72
N ASN A 68 -1.07 24.21 1.81
CA ASN A 68 0.37 24.24 1.60
C ASN A 68 0.82 24.91 0.28
N ASN A 69 -0.08 25.50 -0.51
CA ASN A 69 0.20 26.37 -1.67
C ASN A 69 1.29 25.88 -2.65
N ARG A 70 1.41 24.57 -2.86
CA ARG A 70 2.46 23.93 -3.68
C ARG A 70 1.86 22.98 -4.70
N SER A 71 2.39 22.99 -5.91
CA SER A 71 1.95 22.10 -7.00
C SER A 71 2.17 20.63 -6.63
N LEU A 72 1.40 19.72 -7.23
CA LEU A 72 1.58 18.27 -7.03
C LEU A 72 2.94 17.76 -7.54
N ASP A 73 3.67 18.55 -8.31
CA ASP A 73 5.01 18.28 -8.81
C ASP A 73 6.13 18.91 -7.93
N ASP A 74 5.76 19.63 -6.86
CA ASP A 74 6.71 20.32 -5.98
C ASP A 74 7.20 19.43 -4.83
N TRP A 75 8.36 19.79 -4.27
CA TRP A 75 8.97 19.13 -3.12
C TRP A 75 8.05 19.15 -1.88
N ARG A 76 7.92 17.98 -1.24
CA ARG A 76 7.07 17.73 -0.07
C ARG A 76 7.90 17.30 1.13
N THR A 77 7.71 17.99 2.25
CA THR A 77 8.30 17.57 3.53
C THR A 77 7.54 16.39 4.08
N LEU A 78 8.31 15.38 4.41
CA LEU A 78 7.90 14.04 4.75
C LEU A 78 8.07 13.84 6.27
N GLY A 79 9.16 14.35 6.85
CA GLY A 79 9.36 14.37 8.30
C GLY A 79 10.44 15.35 8.70
N ALA A 80 10.60 15.52 10.01
CA ALA A 80 11.70 16.28 10.60
C ALA A 80 12.65 15.32 11.35
N ALA A 81 13.94 15.63 11.34
CA ALA A 81 14.93 14.86 12.09
C ALA A 81 14.79 15.15 13.58
N ALA A 82 14.82 14.10 14.39
CA ALA A 82 15.24 14.18 15.78
C ALA A 82 16.71 13.73 15.82
N PHE A 83 17.60 14.58 16.33
CA PHE A 83 19.02 14.22 16.42
C PHE A 83 19.24 13.27 17.59
N GLU A 84 18.97 11.98 17.39
CA GLU A 84 19.29 10.94 18.36
C GLU A 84 20.64 10.32 17.99
N MET A 85 21.68 10.68 18.74
CA MET A 85 22.95 9.94 18.76
C MET A 85 22.72 8.59 19.45
N GLU A 86 22.17 7.63 18.72
CA GLU A 86 22.04 6.27 19.21
C GLU A 86 23.08 5.38 18.54
N GLY A 87 23.97 4.81 19.35
CA GLY A 87 24.81 3.69 18.94
C GLY A 87 23.95 2.44 18.82
N SER A 88 23.19 2.30 17.73
CA SER A 88 22.34 1.13 17.55
C SER A 88 23.15 -0.05 17.03
N ALA A 89 23.53 -0.96 17.94
CA ALA A 89 23.78 -2.35 17.58
C ALA A 89 22.42 -3.02 17.31
N GLY A 90 22.05 -3.15 16.02
CA GLY A 90 20.82 -3.83 15.63
C GLY A 90 20.41 -3.59 14.18
N GLY A 91 20.44 -4.65 13.37
CA GLY A 91 19.89 -4.71 12.01
C GLY A 91 20.94 -4.54 10.90
N GLY A 92 21.61 -5.62 10.53
CA GLY A 92 22.63 -5.71 9.48
C GLY A 92 22.10 -5.52 8.06
N GLY A 93 21.75 -4.28 7.69
CA GLY A 93 21.68 -3.86 6.29
C GLY A 93 22.97 -3.15 5.88
N LYS A 94 23.55 -3.52 4.74
CA LYS A 94 24.66 -2.78 4.10
C LYS A 94 24.22 -1.43 3.52
N ALA A 95 22.91 -1.14 3.52
CA ALA A 95 22.34 0.07 2.95
C ALA A 95 22.65 1.31 3.81
N ASP A 96 23.08 2.37 3.15
CA ASP A 96 23.34 3.67 3.77
C ASP A 96 22.04 4.40 4.17
N PHE A 97 20.87 3.84 3.86
CA PHE A 97 19.57 4.36 4.27
C PHE A 97 18.57 3.22 4.51
N VAL A 98 17.62 3.43 5.44
CA VAL A 98 16.63 2.43 5.84
C VAL A 98 15.29 3.11 6.17
N PHE A 99 14.23 2.75 5.47
CA PHE A 99 12.85 3.01 5.84
C PHE A 99 12.35 1.89 6.75
N GLY A 100 11.92 2.22 7.97
CA GLY A 100 11.60 1.24 9.00
C GLY A 100 10.61 1.74 10.04
N MET A 101 10.48 0.98 11.13
CA MET A 101 9.67 1.33 12.30
C MET A 101 10.58 1.42 13.54
N ARG A 102 10.31 2.36 14.44
CA ARG A 102 10.93 2.45 15.78
C ARG A 102 9.91 2.97 16.78
N ASN A 103 9.76 2.30 17.91
CA ASN A 103 8.79 2.66 18.97
C ASN A 103 7.34 2.86 18.45
N GLY A 104 6.94 2.12 17.41
CA GLY A 104 5.61 2.22 16.81
C GLY A 104 5.42 3.34 15.79
N ASN A 105 6.46 4.14 15.51
CA ASN A 105 6.43 5.22 14.52
C ASN A 105 7.27 4.86 13.28
N PHE A 106 6.82 5.30 12.11
CA PHE A 106 7.59 5.16 10.88
C PHE A 106 8.84 6.05 10.96
N THR A 107 9.97 5.50 10.55
CA THR A 107 11.26 6.18 10.56
C THR A 107 11.98 6.03 9.23
N PHE A 108 12.74 7.05 8.88
CA PHE A 108 13.74 6.98 7.81
C PHE A 108 15.10 7.21 8.42
N ARG A 109 16.04 6.29 8.22
CA ARG A 109 17.41 6.38 8.72
C ARG A 109 18.37 6.60 7.58
N VAL A 110 19.35 7.47 7.73
CA VAL A 110 20.39 7.74 6.72
C VAL A 110 21.77 7.80 7.38
N ALA A 111 22.79 7.22 6.75
CA ALA A 111 24.17 7.32 7.19
C ALA A 111 24.61 8.78 7.20
N ALA A 112 25.11 9.26 8.33
CA ALA A 112 25.54 10.64 8.51
C ALA A 112 26.69 11.02 7.57
N LYS A 113 27.54 10.06 7.16
CA LYS A 113 28.58 10.28 6.13
C LYS A 113 27.98 10.77 4.80
N LEU A 114 26.80 10.29 4.40
CA LEU A 114 26.13 10.75 3.19
C LEU A 114 25.54 12.15 3.31
N VAL A 115 25.19 12.57 4.53
CA VAL A 115 24.48 13.84 4.79
C VAL A 115 25.45 14.96 5.16
N LEU A 116 26.43 14.66 6.00
CA LEU A 116 27.33 15.64 6.62
C LEU A 116 28.76 15.55 6.08
N GLY A 117 29.08 14.57 5.23
CA GLY A 117 30.43 14.36 4.70
C GLY A 117 31.47 13.93 5.75
N VAL A 118 31.05 13.75 7.01
CA VAL A 118 31.93 13.38 8.12
C VAL A 118 32.16 11.88 8.14
N GLY A 119 33.42 11.46 8.14
CA GLY A 119 33.82 10.06 8.27
C GLY A 119 33.47 9.53 9.67
N GLY A 120 32.36 8.81 9.77
CA GLY A 120 31.90 8.13 10.99
C GLY A 120 30.70 7.22 10.68
N SER A 121 30.48 6.20 11.50
CA SER A 121 29.38 5.22 11.36
C SER A 121 28.04 5.70 11.94
N THR A 122 27.90 6.99 12.22
CA THR A 122 26.68 7.58 12.79
C THR A 122 25.54 7.57 11.77
N LYS A 123 24.32 7.36 12.24
CA LYS A 123 23.09 7.41 11.44
C LYS A 123 22.18 8.52 11.97
N LEU A 124 21.56 9.27 11.07
CA LEU A 124 20.48 10.21 11.38
C LEU A 124 19.15 9.47 11.27
N THR A 125 18.23 9.71 12.19
CA THR A 125 16.88 9.15 12.18
C THR A 125 15.86 10.27 12.05
N PHE A 126 14.99 10.14 11.06
CA PHE A 126 13.85 11.02 10.83
C PHE A 126 12.60 10.28 11.27
N GLU A 127 11.86 10.86 12.21
CA GLU A 127 10.51 10.39 12.49
C GLU A 127 9.56 10.96 11.42
N LEU A 128 8.73 10.09 10.88
CA LEU A 128 7.90 10.40 9.73
C LEU A 128 6.52 10.91 10.19
N ASP A 129 6.06 12.01 9.59
CA ASP A 129 4.78 12.60 9.98
C ASP A 129 3.62 11.67 9.58
N SER A 130 2.82 11.28 10.57
CA SER A 130 1.59 10.51 10.39
C SER A 130 0.58 11.20 9.46
N LYS A 131 0.60 12.54 9.35
CA LYS A 131 -0.24 13.30 8.40
C LYS A 131 0.14 13.06 6.95
N SER A 132 1.36 12.58 6.69
CA SER A 132 1.89 12.27 5.36
C SER A 132 1.76 10.78 5.00
N LEU A 133 0.97 9.99 5.74
CA LEU A 133 0.87 8.54 5.56
C LEU A 133 0.38 8.09 4.19
N GLU A 134 -0.45 8.87 3.51
CA GLU A 134 -0.82 8.61 2.10
C GLU A 134 0.39 8.72 1.15
N LEU A 135 1.28 9.69 1.40
CA LEU A 135 2.51 9.85 0.62
C LEU A 135 3.49 8.71 0.91
N TRP A 136 3.51 8.19 2.15
CA TRP A 136 4.31 7.00 2.50
C TRP A 136 3.86 5.76 1.78
N ILE A 137 2.55 5.52 1.73
CA ILE A 137 1.99 4.37 1.03
C ILE A 137 2.27 4.51 -0.47
N ALA A 138 2.09 5.68 -1.06
CA ALA A 138 2.39 5.93 -2.47
C ALA A 138 3.89 5.75 -2.80
N MET A 139 4.78 6.21 -1.91
CA MET A 139 6.23 6.02 -2.05
C MET A 139 6.61 4.54 -1.95
N LEU A 140 6.09 3.82 -0.96
CA LEU A 140 6.30 2.37 -0.82
C LEU A 140 5.80 1.64 -2.07
N HIS A 141 4.58 1.93 -2.50
CA HIS A 141 4.00 1.34 -3.69
C HIS A 141 4.91 1.55 -4.90
N ARG A 142 5.42 2.77 -5.09
CA ARG A 142 6.33 3.06 -6.20
C ARG A 142 7.63 2.27 -6.10
N ALA A 143 8.23 2.21 -4.92
CA ALA A 143 9.45 1.44 -4.68
C ALA A 143 9.26 -0.07 -4.98
N LEU A 144 8.10 -0.62 -4.62
CA LEU A 144 7.75 -2.00 -4.94
C LEU A 144 7.52 -2.18 -6.45
N VAL A 145 6.78 -1.29 -7.10
CA VAL A 145 6.54 -1.34 -8.56
C VAL A 145 7.85 -1.29 -9.34
N ASP A 146 8.76 -0.39 -8.97
CA ASP A 146 10.07 -0.24 -9.62
C ASP A 146 10.95 -1.49 -9.43
N ASN A 147 10.65 -2.32 -8.42
CA ASN A 147 11.38 -3.54 -8.08
C ASN A 147 10.56 -4.83 -8.31
N ASN A 148 9.54 -4.80 -9.19
CA ASN A 148 8.66 -5.94 -9.49
C ASN A 148 8.07 -6.62 -8.24
N TYR A 149 7.79 -5.82 -7.21
CA TYR A 149 7.28 -6.23 -5.90
C TYR A 149 8.22 -7.16 -5.11
N GLU A 150 9.51 -7.15 -5.40
CA GLU A 150 10.54 -7.55 -4.44
C GLU A 150 10.77 -6.43 -3.42
N THR A 151 10.91 -6.78 -2.14
CA THR A 151 11.21 -5.78 -1.10
C THR A 151 12.61 -5.22 -1.33
N PRO A 152 12.78 -3.91 -1.58
CA PRO A 152 14.11 -3.32 -1.68
C PRO A 152 14.86 -3.43 -0.34
N GLU A 153 16.18 -3.64 -0.36
CA GLU A 153 16.98 -3.82 0.86
C GLU A 153 16.90 -2.65 1.87
N TRP A 154 16.54 -1.47 1.40
CA TRP A 154 16.37 -0.27 2.22
C TRP A 154 14.99 -0.18 2.88
N ILE A 155 14.07 -1.10 2.63
CA ILE A 155 12.76 -1.19 3.27
C ILE A 155 12.78 -2.36 4.23
N THR A 156 12.52 -2.12 5.52
CA THR A 156 12.39 -3.24 6.45
C THR A 156 11.09 -4.02 6.20
N GLU A 157 11.14 -5.34 6.36
CA GLU A 157 9.96 -6.19 6.27
C GLU A 157 8.85 -5.75 7.26
N GLU A 158 9.23 -5.23 8.43
CA GLU A 158 8.26 -4.68 9.39
C GLU A 158 7.49 -3.49 8.81
N ALA A 159 8.19 -2.51 8.22
CA ALA A 159 7.53 -1.33 7.68
C ALA A 159 6.66 -1.66 6.45
N LYS A 160 7.13 -2.57 5.59
CA LYS A 160 6.34 -3.13 4.49
C LYS A 160 5.07 -3.81 5.02
N ASN A 161 5.18 -4.65 6.04
CA ASN A 161 4.04 -5.36 6.64
C ASN A 161 3.00 -4.40 7.23
N VAL A 162 3.44 -3.42 8.04
CA VAL A 162 2.52 -2.43 8.63
C VAL A 162 1.82 -1.63 7.54
N LEU A 163 2.54 -1.13 6.53
CA LEU A 163 1.93 -0.38 5.43
C LEU A 163 1.00 -1.23 4.57
N GLY A 164 1.33 -2.51 4.33
CA GLY A 164 0.45 -3.45 3.65
C GLY A 164 -0.89 -3.61 4.39
N LYS A 165 -0.84 -3.77 5.72
CA LYS A 165 -2.04 -3.84 6.57
C LYS A 165 -2.86 -2.55 6.56
N VAL A 166 -2.19 -1.39 6.61
CA VAL A 166 -2.85 -0.09 6.47
C VAL A 166 -3.56 0.02 5.11
N GLY A 167 -2.87 -0.33 4.02
CA GLY A 167 -3.45 -0.35 2.67
C GLY A 167 -4.67 -1.27 2.58
N TYR A 168 -4.60 -2.47 3.17
CA TYR A 168 -5.73 -3.40 3.25
C TYR A 168 -6.93 -2.80 3.98
N ILE A 169 -6.71 -2.21 5.16
CA ILE A 169 -7.79 -1.60 5.95
C ILE A 169 -8.44 -0.48 5.15
N LEU A 170 -7.65 0.36 4.49
CA LEU A 170 -8.15 1.45 3.67
C LEU A 170 -8.96 0.94 2.48
N ALA A 171 -8.45 -0.09 1.80
CA ALA A 171 -9.13 -0.73 0.68
C ALA A 171 -10.38 -1.53 1.06
N THR A 172 -10.65 -1.78 2.34
CA THR A 172 -11.83 -2.56 2.78
C THR A 172 -12.82 -1.76 3.62
N THR A 173 -12.40 -0.61 4.13
CA THR A 173 -13.24 0.21 5.03
C THR A 173 -13.35 1.67 4.61
N LEU A 174 -12.47 2.15 3.72
CA LEU A 174 -12.34 3.57 3.36
C LEU A 174 -12.21 4.50 4.58
N LEU A 175 -11.72 4.00 5.72
CA LEU A 175 -11.45 4.81 6.89
C LEU A 175 -10.43 5.92 6.58
N SER A 176 -10.52 7.05 7.28
CA SER A 176 -9.51 8.09 7.11
C SER A 176 -8.14 7.61 7.59
N VAL A 177 -7.10 7.91 6.84
CA VAL A 177 -5.71 7.52 7.14
C VAL A 177 -5.23 8.03 8.51
N GLY A 178 -5.60 9.26 8.88
CA GLY A 178 -5.27 9.82 10.20
C GLY A 178 -5.84 9.03 11.38
N LEU A 179 -7.06 8.49 11.26
CA LEU A 179 -7.67 7.63 12.28
C LEU A 179 -6.99 6.25 12.37
N ILE A 180 -6.39 5.77 11.29
CA ILE A 180 -5.62 4.52 11.31
C ILE A 180 -4.26 4.79 11.97
N ALA A 181 -3.59 5.87 11.59
CA ALA A 181 -2.30 6.24 12.16
C ALA A 181 -2.38 6.44 13.69
N ALA A 182 -3.44 7.10 14.17
CA ALA A 182 -3.66 7.33 15.61
C ALA A 182 -3.84 6.05 16.45
N ARG A 183 -4.10 4.89 15.82
CA ARG A 183 -4.27 3.61 16.54
C ARG A 183 -2.96 2.93 16.91
N GLY A 184 -1.84 3.34 16.29
CA GLY A 184 -0.55 2.67 16.42
C GLY A 184 -0.56 1.22 15.90
N GLN A 185 0.61 0.58 15.92
CA GLN A 185 0.80 -0.76 15.34
C GLN A 185 -0.13 -1.84 15.93
N ALA A 186 -0.29 -1.88 17.26
CA ALA A 186 -1.17 -2.86 17.90
C ALA A 186 -2.66 -2.62 17.58
N GLY A 187 -3.07 -1.39 17.31
CA GLY A 187 -4.43 -1.09 16.87
C GLY A 187 -4.65 -1.42 15.39
N ILE A 188 -3.64 -1.19 14.54
CA ILE A 188 -3.63 -1.64 13.14
C ILE A 188 -3.75 -3.16 13.07
N GLU A 189 -2.98 -3.90 13.87
CA GLU A 189 -3.03 -5.36 13.90
C GLU A 189 -4.41 -5.90 14.25
N ARG A 190 -5.00 -5.36 15.33
CA ARG A 190 -6.34 -5.76 15.77
C ARG A 190 -7.40 -5.49 14.70
N LEU A 191 -7.32 -4.34 14.03
CA LEU A 191 -8.25 -3.98 12.97
C LEU A 191 -8.07 -4.88 11.75
N TYR A 192 -6.83 -5.13 11.34
CA TYR A 192 -6.52 -6.04 10.24
C TYR A 192 -7.08 -7.44 10.49
N SER A 193 -6.77 -8.04 11.65
CA SER A 193 -7.29 -9.38 12.02
C SER A 193 -8.82 -9.43 12.11
N ALA A 194 -9.46 -8.33 12.54
CA ALA A 194 -10.92 -8.25 12.58
C ALA A 194 -11.56 -8.20 11.19
N LEU A 195 -10.84 -7.69 10.18
CA LEU A 195 -11.31 -7.54 8.81
C LEU A 195 -10.97 -8.76 7.94
N THR A 196 -9.84 -9.44 8.19
CA THR A 196 -9.45 -10.66 7.46
C THR A 196 -10.17 -11.92 7.93
N GLY A 197 -10.88 -11.86 9.06
CA GLY A 197 -11.69 -12.98 9.55
C GLY A 197 -12.81 -13.38 8.57
N GLY A 198 -12.96 -14.68 8.32
CA GLY A 198 -13.82 -15.21 7.23
C GLY A 198 -15.30 -14.80 7.24
N GLN A 199 -15.86 -14.35 8.36
CA GLN A 199 -17.23 -13.83 8.44
C GLN A 199 -17.41 -12.47 7.75
N LYS A 200 -16.32 -11.79 7.37
CA LYS A 200 -16.33 -10.46 6.74
C LYS A 200 -16.35 -10.50 5.22
N ALA A 201 -16.26 -11.69 4.60
CA ALA A 201 -16.20 -11.84 3.15
C ALA A 201 -17.43 -11.22 2.45
N GLY A 202 -18.64 -11.55 2.89
CA GLY A 202 -19.88 -11.00 2.33
C GLY A 202 -19.99 -9.46 2.47
N PRO A 203 -19.89 -8.90 3.69
CA PRO A 203 -19.92 -7.45 3.89
C PRO A 203 -18.85 -6.68 3.11
N ILE A 204 -17.60 -7.15 3.10
CA ILE A 204 -16.52 -6.48 2.35
C ILE A 204 -16.77 -6.57 0.84
N ALA A 205 -17.21 -7.72 0.35
CA ALA A 205 -17.58 -7.86 -1.06
C ALA A 205 -18.74 -6.93 -1.45
N TYR A 206 -19.75 -6.79 -0.59
CA TYR A 206 -20.86 -5.85 -0.78
C TYR A 206 -20.37 -4.40 -0.88
N GLU A 207 -19.45 -3.98 -0.01
CA GLU A 207 -18.87 -2.64 -0.07
C GLU A 207 -18.07 -2.41 -1.37
N ILE A 208 -17.29 -3.40 -1.81
CA ILE A 208 -16.53 -3.32 -3.07
C ILE A 208 -17.45 -3.20 -4.29
N VAL A 209 -18.52 -3.99 -4.33
CA VAL A 209 -19.45 -4.00 -5.47
C VAL A 209 -20.22 -2.68 -5.57
N ASN A 210 -20.68 -2.15 -4.44
CA ASN A 210 -21.53 -0.95 -4.42
C ASN A 210 -20.75 0.37 -4.29
N ALA A 211 -19.41 0.34 -4.25
CA ALA A 211 -18.60 1.55 -4.10
C ALA A 211 -18.86 2.57 -5.21
N SER A 212 -19.01 2.11 -6.46
CA SER A 212 -19.28 2.98 -7.62
C SER A 212 -20.62 3.70 -7.49
N ASP A 213 -21.67 3.00 -7.08
CA ASP A 213 -23.01 3.58 -6.89
C ASP A 213 -23.05 4.64 -5.78
N ARG A 214 -22.09 4.58 -4.84
CA ARG A 214 -21.91 5.55 -3.76
C ARG A 214 -20.94 6.68 -4.10
N GLY A 215 -20.41 6.73 -5.32
CA GLY A 215 -19.38 7.70 -5.74
C GLY A 215 -18.00 7.45 -5.14
N GLN A 216 -17.76 6.28 -4.55
CA GLN A 216 -16.50 5.90 -3.88
C GLN A 216 -15.67 4.90 -4.71
N GLY A 217 -16.17 4.46 -5.87
CA GLY A 217 -15.53 3.44 -6.70
C GLY A 217 -14.11 3.83 -7.15
N GLU A 218 -13.88 5.09 -7.52
CA GLU A 218 -12.56 5.55 -7.94
C GLU A 218 -11.55 5.57 -6.79
N GLN A 219 -11.95 6.07 -5.61
CA GLN A 219 -11.12 6.08 -4.41
C GLN A 219 -10.75 4.65 -4.00
N LEU A 220 -11.72 3.74 -4.04
CA LEU A 220 -11.51 2.34 -3.72
C LEU A 220 -10.58 1.66 -4.73
N ALA A 221 -10.78 1.90 -6.03
CA ALA A 221 -9.91 1.39 -7.09
C ALA A 221 -8.45 1.81 -6.87
N ARG A 222 -8.20 3.09 -6.53
CA ARG A 222 -6.86 3.60 -6.24
C ARG A 222 -6.22 2.94 -5.01
N TRP A 223 -6.99 2.60 -3.99
CA TRP A 223 -6.50 1.83 -2.84
C TRP A 223 -6.15 0.39 -3.24
N ILE A 224 -7.01 -0.28 -3.99
CA ILE A 224 -6.79 -1.65 -4.46
C ILE A 224 -5.55 -1.74 -5.36
N GLN A 225 -5.38 -0.78 -6.27
CA GLN A 225 -4.24 -0.71 -7.17
C GLN A 225 -2.89 -0.59 -6.44
N GLN A 226 -2.91 -0.02 -5.22
CA GLN A 226 -1.72 0.22 -4.41
C GLN A 226 -1.39 -0.89 -3.41
N LEU A 227 -2.24 -1.91 -3.29
CA LEU A 227 -2.00 -3.00 -2.36
C LEU A 227 -0.65 -3.69 -2.64
N THR A 228 0.02 -4.09 -1.56
CA THR A 228 1.15 -5.01 -1.65
C THR A 228 0.63 -6.42 -2.01
N PRO A 229 1.52 -7.33 -2.46
CA PRO A 229 1.12 -8.72 -2.72
C PRO A 229 0.47 -9.39 -1.52
N GLU A 230 0.98 -9.15 -0.30
CA GLU A 230 0.45 -9.70 0.94
C GLU A 230 -0.99 -9.23 1.20
N ALA A 231 -1.22 -7.92 1.04
CA ALA A 231 -2.53 -7.33 1.27
C ALA A 231 -3.57 -7.75 0.21
N LEU A 232 -3.16 -7.78 -1.07
CA LEU A 232 -4.02 -8.28 -2.15
C LEU A 232 -4.30 -9.77 -1.98
N GLY A 233 -3.29 -10.56 -1.61
CA GLY A 233 -3.42 -11.99 -1.32
C GLY A 233 -4.41 -12.26 -0.19
N ALA A 234 -4.31 -11.52 0.91
CA ALA A 234 -5.25 -11.61 2.03
C ALA A 234 -6.68 -11.23 1.62
N LEU A 235 -6.85 -10.20 0.78
CA LEU A 235 -8.15 -9.81 0.25
C LEU A 235 -8.77 -10.89 -0.63
N LEU A 236 -8.00 -11.43 -1.58
CA LEU A 236 -8.46 -12.52 -2.44
C LEU A 236 -8.80 -13.77 -1.62
N PHE A 237 -7.96 -14.10 -0.62
CA PHE A 237 -8.22 -15.21 0.30
C PHE A 237 -9.52 -15.03 1.07
N LEU A 238 -9.77 -13.84 1.61
CA LEU A 238 -11.03 -13.50 2.28
C LEU A 238 -12.21 -13.67 1.31
N LEU A 239 -12.10 -13.14 0.09
CA LEU A 239 -13.20 -13.14 -0.88
C LEU A 239 -13.55 -14.54 -1.39
N ILE A 240 -12.65 -15.52 -1.34
CA ILE A 240 -12.97 -16.92 -1.69
C ILE A 240 -13.46 -17.77 -0.51
N ARG A 241 -13.59 -17.19 0.69
CA ARG A 241 -14.12 -17.93 1.85
C ARG A 241 -15.54 -18.38 1.59
N GLU A 242 -15.94 -19.44 2.31
CA GLU A 242 -17.29 -20.00 2.15
C GLU A 242 -18.35 -18.91 2.35
N PRO A 243 -19.26 -18.70 1.37
CA PRO A 243 -20.29 -17.68 1.46
C PRO A 243 -21.19 -17.88 2.67
N GLN A 244 -21.32 -16.83 3.48
CA GLN A 244 -22.16 -16.79 4.67
C GLN A 244 -23.21 -15.71 4.52
N GLU A 245 -24.35 -15.93 5.18
CA GLU A 245 -25.40 -14.92 5.28
C GLU A 245 -24.87 -13.72 6.06
N PHE A 246 -25.25 -12.53 5.64
CA PHE A 246 -24.82 -11.30 6.29
C PHE A 246 -25.90 -10.23 6.17
N ALA A 247 -25.75 -9.17 6.95
CA ALA A 247 -26.60 -8.01 6.88
C ALA A 247 -25.77 -6.73 6.91
N VAL A 248 -26.28 -5.71 6.24
CA VAL A 248 -25.67 -4.37 6.20
C VAL A 248 -26.71 -3.34 6.63
N GLU A 249 -26.27 -2.35 7.39
CA GLU A 249 -27.12 -1.22 7.73
C GLU A 249 -27.18 -0.26 6.54
N GLY A 250 -28.37 -0.04 6.00
CA GLY A 250 -28.59 0.97 4.98
C GLY A 250 -28.41 2.40 5.54
N PRO A 251 -28.18 3.40 4.67
CA PRO A 251 -27.96 4.78 5.09
C PRO A 251 -29.13 5.30 5.95
N ARG A 252 -28.79 5.88 7.11
CA ARG A 252 -29.76 6.50 8.01
C ARG A 252 -30.41 7.72 7.33
N ARG A 253 -31.71 7.65 7.04
CA ARG A 253 -32.52 8.83 6.67
C ARG A 253 -33.22 9.38 7.90
N GLY A 254 -32.63 10.41 8.52
CA GLY A 254 -33.23 11.15 9.64
C GLY A 254 -33.34 10.35 10.95
N ARG A 255 -34.44 10.53 11.71
CA ARG A 255 -34.67 9.89 13.03
C ARG A 255 -35.13 8.43 12.95
N ARG A 256 -35.36 7.85 11.77
CA ARG A 256 -35.67 6.41 11.62
C ARG A 256 -34.37 5.63 11.52
N GLY A 257 -34.29 4.49 12.22
CA GLY A 257 -33.17 3.56 12.12
C GLY A 257 -32.94 3.17 10.65
N GLY A 258 -31.67 2.96 10.28
CA GLY A 258 -31.33 2.48 8.93
C GLY A 258 -32.04 1.16 8.64
N MET A 259 -32.53 0.98 7.41
CA MET A 259 -33.11 -0.30 7.00
C MET A 259 -31.99 -1.33 6.92
N VAL A 260 -32.07 -2.39 7.73
CA VAL A 260 -31.12 -3.50 7.66
C VAL A 260 -31.45 -4.32 6.43
N GLN A 261 -30.49 -4.44 5.51
CA GLN A 261 -30.61 -5.28 4.33
C GLN A 261 -29.86 -6.58 4.58
N SER A 262 -30.57 -7.70 4.54
CA SER A 262 -30.01 -9.03 4.75
C SER A 262 -29.81 -9.74 3.41
N PHE A 263 -28.74 -10.51 3.32
CA PHE A 263 -28.36 -11.27 2.15
C PHE A 263 -28.10 -12.73 2.52
N ASN A 264 -28.65 -13.64 1.74
CA ASN A 264 -28.44 -15.07 1.93
C ASN A 264 -27.08 -15.53 1.38
N ARG A 265 -26.73 -16.81 1.58
CA ARG A 265 -25.44 -17.38 1.12
C ARG A 265 -25.24 -17.29 -0.39
N GLN A 266 -26.31 -17.40 -1.18
CA GLN A 266 -26.24 -17.35 -2.64
C GLN A 266 -25.94 -15.92 -3.12
N GLN A 267 -26.57 -14.92 -2.49
CA GLN A 267 -26.28 -13.50 -2.74
C GLN A 267 -24.88 -13.13 -2.25
N ALA A 268 -24.41 -13.69 -1.14
CA ALA A 268 -23.04 -13.50 -0.68
C ALA A 268 -22.01 -14.03 -1.71
N LEU A 269 -22.26 -15.21 -2.28
CA LEU A 269 -21.45 -15.75 -3.37
C LEU A 269 -21.41 -14.81 -4.57
N ASP A 270 -22.56 -14.25 -4.97
CA ASP A 270 -22.65 -13.28 -6.07
C ASP A 270 -21.76 -12.06 -5.81
N PHE A 271 -21.90 -11.44 -4.62
CA PHE A 271 -21.08 -10.28 -4.24
C PHE A 271 -19.60 -10.62 -4.24
N GLN A 272 -19.21 -11.75 -3.67
CA GLN A 272 -17.81 -12.19 -3.60
C GLN A 272 -17.21 -12.37 -5.01
N GLN A 273 -17.94 -13.00 -5.94
CA GLN A 273 -17.48 -13.19 -7.32
C GLN A 273 -17.37 -11.86 -8.09
N ILE A 274 -18.34 -10.95 -7.92
CA ILE A 274 -18.28 -9.62 -8.54
C ILE A 274 -17.13 -8.80 -7.95
N ALA A 275 -16.94 -8.84 -6.62
CA ALA A 275 -15.86 -8.13 -5.94
C ALA A 275 -14.47 -8.58 -6.42
N ILE A 276 -14.25 -9.90 -6.58
CA ILE A 276 -13.01 -10.44 -7.15
C ILE A 276 -12.78 -9.88 -8.55
N ALA A 277 -13.81 -9.90 -9.42
CA ALA A 277 -13.70 -9.37 -10.77
C ALA A 277 -13.43 -7.86 -10.79
N ASN A 278 -14.02 -7.08 -9.89
CA ASN A 278 -13.79 -5.64 -9.76
C ASN A 278 -12.35 -5.36 -9.32
N CYS A 279 -11.84 -6.06 -8.29
CA CYS A 279 -10.45 -5.90 -7.84
C CYS A 279 -9.44 -6.17 -8.96
N LEU A 280 -9.61 -7.27 -9.71
CA LEU A 280 -8.73 -7.56 -10.84
C LEU A 280 -8.93 -6.58 -12.00
N GLY A 281 -10.16 -6.11 -12.22
CA GLY A 281 -10.48 -5.08 -13.20
C GLY A 281 -9.75 -3.78 -12.94
N TRP A 282 -9.73 -3.31 -11.68
CA TRP A 282 -9.00 -2.11 -11.29
C TRP A 282 -7.48 -2.26 -11.42
N ILE A 283 -6.93 -3.45 -11.17
CA ILE A 283 -5.51 -3.72 -11.44
C ILE A 283 -5.24 -3.64 -12.95
N VAL A 284 -6.06 -4.26 -13.79
CA VAL A 284 -5.91 -4.20 -15.26
C VAL A 284 -6.06 -2.76 -15.76
N GLU A 285 -7.00 -2.00 -15.22
CA GLU A 285 -7.17 -0.57 -15.52
C GLU A 285 -5.90 0.22 -15.17
N GLY A 286 -5.30 -0.04 -13.99
CA GLY A 286 -4.06 0.58 -13.54
C GLY A 286 -2.88 0.41 -14.51
N VAL A 287 -2.86 -0.69 -15.28
CA VAL A 287 -1.86 -0.91 -16.35
C VAL A 287 -2.06 0.08 -17.48
N THR A 288 -3.30 0.25 -17.93
CA THR A 288 -3.64 1.15 -19.03
C THR A 288 -3.51 2.62 -18.64
N THR A 289 -3.69 2.95 -17.35
CA THR A 289 -3.59 4.32 -16.84
C THR A 289 -2.20 4.65 -16.26
N GLY A 290 -1.25 3.73 -16.33
CA GLY A 290 0.16 3.95 -15.98
C GLY A 290 0.45 4.04 -14.48
N VAL A 291 -0.38 3.41 -13.65
CA VAL A 291 -0.12 3.25 -12.19
C VAL A 291 1.15 2.43 -11.96
N TYR A 292 1.29 1.35 -12.73
CA TYR A 292 2.40 0.40 -12.63
C TYR A 292 3.61 0.74 -13.51
N GLY A 293 3.72 1.99 -13.98
CA GLY A 293 4.81 2.43 -14.87
C GLY A 293 4.40 2.54 -16.34
N THR A 294 5.39 2.52 -17.22
CA THR A 294 5.21 2.86 -18.65
C THR A 294 4.76 1.70 -19.53
N LEU A 295 4.81 0.46 -19.01
CA LEU A 295 4.35 -0.72 -19.74
C LEU A 295 2.82 -0.81 -19.63
N CYS A 296 2.12 -0.44 -20.71
CA CYS A 296 0.65 -0.45 -20.75
C CYS A 296 0.06 -1.70 -21.40
N ARG A 297 0.86 -2.77 -21.59
CA ARG A 297 0.42 -4.03 -22.20
C ARG A 297 1.07 -5.22 -21.53
N PHE A 298 0.29 -6.26 -21.27
CA PHE A 298 0.78 -7.54 -20.76
C PHE A 298 1.72 -8.23 -21.75
N SER A 299 2.77 -8.85 -21.22
CA SER A 299 3.75 -9.62 -21.98
C SER A 299 4.21 -10.82 -21.17
N GLN A 300 4.55 -11.90 -21.85
CA GLN A 300 5.17 -13.09 -21.26
C GLN A 300 6.70 -12.96 -21.22
N GLU A 301 7.29 -12.18 -22.13
CA GLU A 301 8.73 -11.98 -22.25
C GLU A 301 9.22 -10.82 -21.36
N ALA A 302 8.37 -9.81 -21.15
CA ALA A 302 8.66 -8.65 -20.33
C ALA A 302 7.44 -8.30 -19.46
N PRO A 303 7.17 -9.09 -18.40
CA PRO A 303 5.97 -8.92 -17.60
C PRO A 303 5.87 -7.53 -16.98
N THR A 304 4.64 -7.03 -16.91
CA THR A 304 4.30 -5.77 -16.23
C THR A 304 4.39 -5.94 -14.71
N PRO A 305 4.64 -4.88 -13.93
CA PRO A 305 4.61 -4.99 -12.46
C PRO A 305 3.26 -5.48 -11.92
N SER A 306 2.14 -5.22 -12.60
CA SER A 306 0.84 -5.81 -12.25
C SER A 306 0.77 -7.33 -12.40
N GLN A 307 1.51 -7.91 -13.35
CA GLN A 307 1.61 -9.37 -13.49
C GLN A 307 2.39 -9.96 -12.30
N TYR A 308 3.48 -9.30 -11.87
CA TYR A 308 4.19 -9.68 -10.64
C TYR A 308 3.33 -9.49 -9.39
N LEU A 309 2.58 -8.38 -9.27
CA LEU A 309 1.64 -8.15 -8.17
C LEU A 309 0.64 -9.30 -8.07
N PHE A 310 0.00 -9.66 -9.17
CA PHE A 310 -0.99 -10.74 -9.17
C PHE A 310 -0.35 -12.09 -8.84
N ALA A 311 0.80 -12.43 -9.44
CA ALA A 311 1.48 -13.69 -9.17
C ALA A 311 1.89 -13.83 -7.70
N LYS A 312 2.53 -12.80 -7.15
CA LYS A 312 2.95 -12.77 -5.74
C LYS A 312 1.74 -12.73 -4.80
N ALA A 313 0.65 -12.05 -5.16
CA ALA A 313 -0.57 -12.07 -4.36
C ALA A 313 -1.18 -13.47 -4.27
N LEU A 314 -1.13 -14.27 -5.34
CA LEU A 314 -1.55 -15.67 -5.29
C LEU A 314 -0.64 -16.51 -4.39
N ILE A 315 0.68 -16.29 -4.40
CA ILE A 315 1.61 -16.95 -3.47
C ILE A 315 1.25 -16.60 -2.01
N CYS A 316 0.96 -15.32 -1.76
CA CYS A 316 0.58 -14.76 -0.47
C CYS A 316 -0.90 -14.94 -0.09
N MET A 317 -1.68 -15.70 -0.88
CA MET A 317 -3.12 -15.81 -0.69
C MET A 317 -3.46 -16.68 0.53
N SER A 318 -3.40 -16.05 1.71
CA SER A 318 -3.64 -16.63 3.03
C SER A 318 -4.30 -15.59 3.95
N GLU A 319 -4.80 -16.02 5.11
CA GLU A 319 -5.48 -15.13 6.07
C GLU A 319 -4.58 -13.98 6.56
N THR A 320 -3.27 -14.21 6.63
CA THR A 320 -2.28 -13.24 7.13
C THR A 320 -1.54 -12.53 6.00
N GLY A 321 -1.80 -12.88 4.74
CA GLY A 321 -1.06 -12.35 3.58
C GLY A 321 0.37 -12.91 3.46
N GLN A 322 0.75 -13.89 4.27
CA GLN A 322 2.05 -14.55 4.16
C GLN A 322 2.02 -15.63 3.07
N PRO A 323 3.18 -15.97 2.47
CA PRO A 323 3.28 -17.11 1.55
C PRO A 323 2.64 -18.35 2.15
N TRP A 324 1.74 -18.98 1.40
CA TRP A 324 0.99 -20.13 1.90
C TRP A 324 1.85 -21.41 1.97
N HIS A 325 2.92 -21.48 1.17
CA HIS A 325 3.81 -22.62 1.04
C HIS A 325 5.21 -22.15 0.63
N ASP A 326 6.25 -22.86 1.08
CA ASP A 326 7.66 -22.48 0.82
C ASP A 326 8.04 -22.58 -0.67
N ASP A 327 7.44 -23.53 -1.39
CA ASP A 327 7.50 -23.56 -2.86
C ASP A 327 6.48 -22.59 -3.47
N SER A 328 7.00 -21.44 -3.91
CA SER A 328 6.27 -20.38 -4.63
C SER A 328 5.52 -20.88 -5.86
N SER A 329 6.08 -21.84 -6.61
CA SER A 329 5.41 -22.40 -7.80
C SER A 329 4.19 -23.22 -7.41
N HIS A 330 4.33 -24.06 -6.39
CA HIS A 330 3.21 -24.81 -5.84
C HIS A 330 2.14 -23.88 -5.26
N ALA A 331 2.54 -22.88 -4.47
CA ALA A 331 1.64 -21.89 -3.87
C ALA A 331 0.81 -21.17 -4.95
N TYR A 332 1.49 -20.62 -5.97
CA TYR A 332 0.85 -19.93 -7.09
C TYR A 332 -0.18 -20.82 -7.80
N GLN A 333 0.22 -22.03 -8.21
CA GLN A 333 -0.65 -22.93 -8.98
C GLN A 333 -1.86 -23.37 -8.15
N ARG A 334 -1.65 -23.69 -6.87
CA ARG A 334 -2.74 -24.10 -5.99
C ARG A 334 -3.74 -22.97 -5.78
N ARG A 335 -3.27 -21.77 -5.47
CA ARG A 335 -4.13 -20.62 -5.18
C ARG A 335 -4.83 -20.06 -6.40
N LYS A 336 -4.19 -20.12 -7.57
CA LYS A 336 -4.86 -19.86 -8.85
C LYS A 336 -6.05 -20.80 -9.06
N ARG A 337 -5.88 -22.11 -8.83
CA ARG A 337 -6.97 -23.10 -8.95
C ARG A 337 -8.08 -22.87 -7.94
N ASP A 338 -7.74 -22.56 -6.68
CA ASP A 338 -8.74 -22.25 -5.65
C ASP A 338 -9.61 -21.06 -6.07
N LEU A 339 -8.99 -20.01 -6.63
CA LEU A 339 -9.68 -18.83 -7.15
C LEU A 339 -10.57 -19.16 -8.37
N GLU A 340 -10.05 -19.91 -9.33
CA GLU A 340 -10.80 -20.37 -10.51
C GLU A 340 -12.01 -21.22 -10.11
N PHE A 341 -11.82 -22.20 -9.24
CA PHE A 341 -12.90 -23.06 -8.73
C PHE A 341 -13.98 -22.25 -8.01
N PHE A 342 -13.59 -21.27 -7.19
CA PHE A 342 -14.53 -20.38 -6.54
C PHE A 342 -15.35 -19.56 -7.55
N MET A 343 -14.70 -19.04 -8.60
CA MET A 343 -15.38 -18.28 -9.67
C MET A 343 -16.29 -19.15 -10.54
N GLU A 344 -16.12 -20.47 -10.56
CA GLU A 344 -17.00 -21.38 -11.30
C GLU A 344 -18.30 -21.71 -10.56
N ARG A 345 -18.33 -21.61 -9.22
CA ARG A 345 -19.52 -21.90 -8.39
C ARG A 345 -20.76 -21.15 -8.88
N ILE A 346 -21.90 -21.85 -8.95
CA ILE A 346 -23.19 -21.28 -9.36
C ILE A 346 -24.01 -20.98 -8.12
N SER A 347 -24.45 -19.73 -7.96
CA SER A 347 -25.27 -19.29 -6.83
C SER A 347 -26.75 -19.66 -6.97
N GLY A 348 -27.26 -19.73 -8.21
CA GLY A 348 -28.67 -20.01 -8.50
C GLY A 348 -29.59 -18.79 -8.39
N THR A 349 -29.04 -17.58 -8.17
CA THR A 349 -29.83 -16.33 -8.05
C THR A 349 -30.30 -15.78 -9.39
N GLY A 350 -29.67 -16.19 -10.50
CA GLY A 350 -29.91 -15.60 -11.83
C GLY A 350 -29.33 -14.19 -12.01
N ASN A 351 -28.45 -13.74 -11.11
CA ASN A 351 -27.84 -12.41 -11.21
C ASN A 351 -26.95 -12.28 -12.47
N ARG A 352 -27.37 -11.42 -13.40
CA ARG A 352 -26.66 -11.20 -14.68
C ARG A 352 -25.27 -10.58 -14.49
N GLU A 353 -25.08 -9.77 -13.45
CA GLU A 353 -23.79 -9.13 -13.16
C GLU A 353 -22.73 -10.16 -12.83
N VAL A 354 -23.10 -11.27 -12.17
CA VAL A 354 -22.19 -12.38 -11.88
C VAL A 354 -21.71 -13.05 -13.16
N THR A 355 -22.60 -13.25 -14.14
CA THR A 355 -22.19 -13.82 -15.43
C THR A 355 -21.17 -12.91 -16.14
N ILE A 356 -21.40 -11.60 -16.12
CA ILE A 356 -20.47 -10.61 -16.67
C ILE A 356 -19.14 -10.62 -15.89
N ALA A 357 -19.20 -10.61 -14.56
CA ALA A 357 -18.05 -10.63 -13.67
C ALA A 357 -17.18 -11.87 -13.92
N LYS A 358 -17.76 -13.05 -14.09
CA LYS A 358 -17.04 -14.28 -14.44
C LYS A 358 -16.35 -14.18 -15.80
N GLY A 359 -17.01 -13.58 -16.80
CA GLY A 359 -16.40 -13.31 -18.11
C GLY A 359 -15.22 -12.35 -18.00
N ASN A 360 -15.39 -11.25 -17.27
CA ASN A 360 -14.35 -10.26 -17.00
C ASN A 360 -13.17 -10.87 -16.24
N TYR A 361 -13.43 -11.64 -15.17
CA TYR A 361 -12.42 -12.37 -14.42
C TYR A 361 -11.53 -13.23 -15.34
N ARG A 362 -12.13 -14.05 -16.21
CA ARG A 362 -11.36 -14.88 -17.16
C ARG A 362 -10.49 -14.04 -18.08
N ARG A 363 -11.02 -12.91 -18.58
CA ARG A 363 -10.25 -11.97 -19.41
C ARG A 363 -9.08 -11.35 -18.65
N TYR A 364 -9.30 -10.93 -17.40
CA TYR A 364 -8.27 -10.30 -16.57
C TYR A 364 -7.18 -11.28 -16.18
N VAL A 365 -7.55 -12.49 -15.74
CA VAL A 365 -6.59 -13.56 -15.42
C VAL A 365 -5.79 -13.97 -16.65
N ALA A 366 -6.38 -14.01 -17.84
CA ALA A 366 -5.62 -14.31 -19.06
C ALA A 366 -4.49 -13.30 -19.36
N GLY A 367 -4.61 -12.05 -18.91
CA GLY A 367 -3.56 -11.03 -19.01
C GLY A 367 -2.60 -11.02 -17.83
N LEU A 368 -3.13 -11.12 -16.61
CA LEU A 368 -2.35 -11.01 -15.36
C LEU A 368 -1.57 -12.29 -15.02
N ALA A 369 -2.12 -13.47 -15.31
CA ALA A 369 -1.52 -14.73 -14.93
C ALA A 369 -0.37 -15.09 -15.89
N THR A 370 0.86 -15.04 -15.38
CA THR A 370 2.04 -15.56 -16.05
C THR A 370 2.91 -16.30 -15.06
N GLU A 371 3.39 -17.48 -15.45
CA GLU A 371 4.26 -18.32 -14.64
C GLU A 371 5.70 -17.78 -14.56
N VAL A 372 6.09 -16.93 -15.51
CA VAL A 372 7.42 -16.28 -15.54
C VAL A 372 7.63 -15.42 -14.28
N CYS A 373 6.57 -14.75 -13.82
CA CYS A 373 6.62 -13.93 -12.61
C CYS A 373 6.78 -14.72 -11.31
N VAL A 374 6.67 -16.06 -11.36
CA VAL A 374 6.79 -16.93 -10.18
C VAL A 374 8.23 -17.40 -9.99
N THR A 375 8.94 -17.65 -11.10
CA THR A 375 10.29 -18.24 -11.09
C THR A 375 11.40 -17.21 -10.90
N GLU A 376 11.19 -15.96 -11.33
CA GLU A 376 12.18 -14.88 -11.15
C GLU A 376 12.25 -14.36 -9.71
N SER A 377 11.28 -14.70 -8.85
CA SER A 377 11.26 -14.30 -7.44
C SER A 377 12.24 -15.07 -6.54
N ASN A 378 12.83 -16.16 -7.06
CA ASN A 378 13.79 -17.01 -6.35
C ASN A 378 15.27 -16.72 -6.73
N ARG A 379 15.54 -15.66 -7.50
CA ARG A 379 16.88 -15.17 -7.83
C ARG A 379 17.12 -13.82 -7.18
#